data_AF-A0AA87F7H2-F1
#
_entry.id   AF-A0AA87F7H2-F1
#
_cell.length_a   1.000
_cell.length_b   1.000
_cell.length_c   1.000
_cell.angle_alpha   90.00
_cell.angle_beta   90.00
_cell.angle_gamma   90.00
#
_symmetry.space_group_name_H-M   'P 1'
#
loop_
_entity.id
_entity.type
_entity.pdbx_description
1 polymer ?
#
loop_
_entity_poly.entity_id
_entity_poly.type
_entity_poly.pdbx_seq_one_letter_code
_entity_poly.pdbx_strand_id
1 'polypeptide(L)'
;MVYHSFFFIVTLFDGVLSTLIIKVRDFVRTQLREFQYLDDNGQFQIFPEYPEFAWFEGVVNAVTHRDYSVYGDHIRVLMFDDRLEIHSPGKLPNIVTVDNIKHERFSRNPRIARILTEFGWVRDMNEGVKRIYSEMESAFLHEPKFSEPGNKVVLTLENNIVSRHLRTIDSLEKQFSDFGELTADEQLIIHYMYNSGERMTTAKAVELTGRSRRHIGKVLQKLTDQGLLKWYGNSKNDKNQYYTLASK
;
A
#
# COMPACT_ATOMS: atom_id res chain seq x y z
N MET A 1 -6.23 25.90 -20.21
CA MET A 1 -5.22 24.84 -20.35
C MET A 1 -4.43 24.83 -19.04
N VAL A 2 -4.85 24.02 -18.07
CA VAL A 2 -4.23 24.00 -16.73
C VAL A 2 -3.04 23.06 -16.82
N TYR A 3 -1.84 23.61 -16.85
CA TYR A 3 -0.62 22.84 -16.69
C TYR A 3 -0.61 22.26 -15.27
N HIS A 4 -0.81 20.95 -15.13
CA HIS A 4 -0.42 20.23 -13.94
C HIS A 4 1.11 20.16 -13.96
N SER A 5 1.76 21.13 -13.32
CA SER A 5 3.20 21.06 -13.05
C SER A 5 3.45 19.89 -12.10
N PHE A 6 3.95 18.77 -12.64
CA PHE A 6 4.52 17.70 -11.83
C PHE A 6 5.77 18.25 -11.13
N PHE A 7 5.69 18.48 -9.82
CA PHE A 7 6.87 18.76 -9.00
C PHE A 7 7.62 17.45 -8.79
N PHE A 8 8.68 17.21 -9.55
CA PHE A 8 9.64 16.14 -9.24
C PHE A 8 10.61 16.67 -8.19
N ILE A 9 10.50 16.20 -6.96
CA ILE A 9 11.54 16.42 -5.95
C ILE A 9 12.68 15.46 -6.28
N VAL A 10 13.83 16.02 -6.66
CA VAL A 10 15.06 15.25 -6.88
C VAL A 10 16.02 15.56 -5.74
N THR A 11 16.34 14.55 -4.94
CA THR A 11 17.29 14.65 -3.84
C THR A 11 18.46 13.71 -4.10
N LEU A 12 19.68 14.25 -4.12
CA LEU A 12 20.91 13.48 -4.22
C LEU A 12 21.45 13.19 -2.81
N PHE A 13 21.87 11.95 -2.58
CA PHE A 13 22.50 11.52 -1.35
C PHE A 13 23.93 11.05 -1.64
N ASP A 14 24.89 11.64 -0.95
CA ASP A 14 26.31 11.29 -1.01
C ASP A 14 26.89 11.05 0.38
N GLY A 15 27.89 10.18 0.47
CA GLY A 15 28.62 9.91 1.72
C GLY A 15 29.02 8.45 1.90
N VAL A 16 29.43 8.11 3.12
CA VAL A 16 29.79 6.74 3.50
C VAL A 16 28.55 5.86 3.50
N LEU A 17 28.66 4.66 2.92
CA LEU A 17 27.53 3.76 2.70
C LEU A 17 26.68 3.51 3.96
N SER A 18 27.33 3.38 5.12
CA SER A 18 26.65 3.16 6.38
C SER A 18 25.72 4.32 6.77
N THR A 19 26.15 5.55 6.56
CA THR A 19 25.32 6.72 6.84
C THR A 19 24.31 6.99 5.72
N LEU A 20 24.69 6.66 4.48
CA LEU A 20 23.89 6.89 3.29
C LEU A 20 22.57 6.10 3.33
N ILE A 21 22.65 4.81 3.66
CA ILE A 21 21.47 3.92 3.71
C ILE A 21 20.46 4.42 4.76
N ILE A 22 20.92 4.86 5.93
CA ILE A 22 20.04 5.42 6.98
C ILE A 22 19.39 6.72 6.49
N LYS A 23 20.17 7.63 5.91
CA LYS A 23 19.64 8.90 5.39
C LYS A 23 18.57 8.68 4.32
N VAL A 24 18.81 7.74 3.40
CA VAL A 24 17.84 7.38 2.35
C VAL A 24 16.59 6.78 2.98
N ARG A 25 16.72 5.87 3.96
CA ARG A 25 15.58 5.29 4.68
C ARG A 25 14.73 6.37 5.33
N ASP A 26 15.35 7.21 6.13
CA ASP A 26 14.65 8.23 6.91
C ASP A 26 13.99 9.26 5.97
N PHE A 27 14.65 9.62 4.86
CA PHE A 27 14.05 10.47 3.83
C PHE A 27 12.86 9.80 3.15
N VAL A 28 13.04 8.59 2.59
CA VAL A 28 11.96 7.85 1.91
C VAL A 28 10.75 7.71 2.81
N ARG A 29 10.94 7.38 4.10
CA ARG A 29 9.85 7.28 5.07
C ARG A 29 9.02 8.55 5.19
N THR A 30 9.64 9.73 5.10
CA THR A 30 8.92 11.01 5.14
C THR A 30 8.17 11.36 3.85
N GLN A 31 8.52 10.70 2.74
CA GLN A 31 7.86 10.90 1.45
C GLN A 31 6.70 9.92 1.22
N LEU A 32 6.71 8.77 1.93
CA LEU A 32 5.63 7.79 1.85
C LEU A 32 4.38 8.31 2.54
N ARG A 33 3.22 7.99 1.94
CA ARG A 33 1.93 8.33 2.54
C ARG A 33 1.70 7.47 3.78
N GLU A 34 1.08 8.08 4.78
CA GLU A 34 0.61 7.39 5.98
C GLU A 34 -0.92 7.37 5.95
N PHE A 35 -1.50 6.20 6.15
CA PHE A 35 -2.93 6.00 6.25
C PHE A 35 -3.30 5.80 7.72
N GLN A 36 -4.45 6.33 8.13
CA GLN A 36 -4.96 6.13 9.48
C GLN A 36 -6.19 5.24 9.44
N TYR A 37 -6.27 4.29 10.37
CA TYR A 37 -7.45 3.47 10.61
C TYR A 37 -7.70 3.32 12.10
N LEU A 38 -8.94 3.00 12.48
CA LEU A 38 -9.30 2.73 13.86
C LEU A 38 -9.16 1.23 14.12
N ASP A 39 -8.38 0.84 15.13
CA ASP A 39 -8.28 -0.56 15.53
C ASP A 39 -9.47 -1.01 16.39
N ASP A 40 -9.52 -2.30 16.70
CA ASP A 40 -10.60 -2.93 17.49
C ASP A 40 -10.75 -2.34 18.90
N ASN A 41 -9.75 -1.61 19.39
CA ASN A 41 -9.76 -0.94 20.69
C ASN A 41 -10.17 0.53 20.59
N GLY A 42 -10.56 1.01 19.40
CA GLY A 42 -10.89 2.40 19.16
C GLY A 42 -9.68 3.33 19.12
N GLN A 43 -8.46 2.80 18.90
CA GLN A 43 -7.25 3.60 18.79
C GLN A 43 -6.88 3.83 17.32
N PHE A 44 -6.46 5.05 16.99
CA PHE A 44 -5.96 5.36 15.66
C PHE A 44 -4.59 4.73 15.46
N GLN A 45 -4.48 3.86 14.46
CA GLN A 45 -3.25 3.25 14.01
C GLN A 45 -2.82 3.85 12.68
N ILE A 46 -1.52 4.01 12.51
CA ILE A 46 -0.91 4.49 11.27
C ILE A 46 -0.38 3.31 10.47
N PHE A 47 -0.76 3.23 9.20
CA PHE A 47 -0.27 2.25 8.26
C PHE A 47 0.46 2.93 7.09
N PRO A 48 1.74 2.61 6.83
CA PRO A 48 2.50 3.21 5.75
C PRO A 48 2.07 2.69 4.38
N GLU A 49 2.25 3.49 3.33
CA GLU A 49 1.87 3.13 1.96
C GLU A 49 2.47 1.82 1.46
N TYR A 50 3.69 1.52 1.91
CA TYR A 50 4.37 0.27 1.68
C TYR A 50 4.96 -0.23 3.01
N PRO A 51 5.04 -1.57 3.23
CA PRO A 51 5.80 -2.13 4.33
C PRO A 51 7.24 -1.59 4.33
N GLU A 52 7.71 -1.07 5.46
CA GLU A 52 9.06 -0.49 5.57
C GLU A 52 10.14 -1.47 5.10
N PHE A 53 9.99 -2.73 5.50
CA PHE A 53 10.91 -3.79 5.09
C PHE A 53 11.00 -3.93 3.57
N ALA A 54 9.88 -3.92 2.86
CA ALA A 54 9.83 -4.27 1.43
C ALA A 54 10.66 -3.30 0.57
N TRP A 55 10.45 -2.00 0.72
CA TRP A 55 11.19 -1.00 -0.05
C TRP A 55 12.62 -0.81 0.48
N PHE A 56 12.83 -0.90 1.79
CA PHE A 56 14.16 -0.72 2.36
C PHE A 56 15.11 -1.86 1.97
N GLU A 57 14.64 -3.10 2.03
CA GLU A 57 15.36 -4.27 1.51
C GLU A 57 15.64 -4.15 0.01
N GLY A 58 14.70 -3.57 -0.76
CA GLY A 58 14.94 -3.21 -2.16
C GLY A 58 16.10 -2.24 -2.36
N VAL A 59 16.22 -1.20 -1.52
CA VAL A 59 17.33 -0.23 -1.56
C VAL A 59 18.65 -0.91 -1.16
N VAL A 60 18.63 -1.72 -0.11
CA VAL A 60 19.79 -2.48 0.36
C VAL A 60 20.27 -3.48 -0.70
N ASN A 61 19.35 -4.15 -1.39
CA ASN A 61 19.69 -5.04 -2.51
C ASN A 61 20.22 -4.26 -3.71
N ALA A 62 19.65 -3.09 -4.02
CA ALA A 62 20.16 -2.23 -5.07
C ALA A 62 21.63 -1.85 -4.81
N VAL A 63 21.98 -1.48 -3.56
CA VAL A 63 23.37 -1.22 -3.13
C VAL A 63 24.23 -2.47 -3.26
N THR A 64 23.78 -3.59 -2.68
CA THR A 64 24.56 -4.82 -2.56
C THR A 64 24.88 -5.42 -3.92
N HIS A 65 23.96 -5.33 -4.87
CA HIS A 65 24.09 -5.96 -6.19
C HIS A 65 24.39 -4.97 -7.31
N ARG A 66 24.58 -3.67 -7.00
CA ARG A 66 24.97 -2.66 -7.99
C ARG A 66 26.21 -3.09 -8.76
N ASP A 67 26.20 -2.86 -10.07
CA ASP A 67 27.42 -2.90 -10.87
C ASP A 67 28.23 -1.61 -10.64
N TYR A 68 29.28 -1.71 -9.81
CA TYR A 68 30.14 -0.58 -9.51
C TYR A 68 31.11 -0.18 -10.64
N SER A 69 31.16 -0.94 -11.74
CA SER A 69 31.88 -0.54 -12.94
C SER A 69 31.11 0.46 -13.82
N VAL A 70 29.79 0.58 -13.63
CA VAL A 70 28.96 1.57 -14.33
C VAL A 70 29.11 2.93 -13.66
N TYR A 71 29.99 3.76 -14.21
CA TYR A 71 30.21 5.14 -13.78
C TYR A 71 29.13 6.09 -14.32
N GLY A 72 28.78 7.12 -13.54
CA GLY A 72 27.85 8.17 -13.96
C GLY A 72 26.36 7.82 -13.88
N ASP A 73 25.99 6.59 -13.49
CA ASP A 73 24.61 6.23 -13.15
C ASP A 73 24.46 5.98 -11.65
N HIS A 74 23.28 6.22 -11.10
CA HIS A 74 22.99 6.13 -9.68
C HIS A 74 21.90 5.10 -9.42
N ILE A 75 21.87 4.57 -8.19
CA ILE A 75 20.66 3.91 -7.71
C ILE A 75 19.59 4.99 -7.60
N ARG A 76 18.43 4.76 -8.20
CA ARG A 76 17.33 5.71 -8.21
C ARG A 76 16.12 5.09 -7.51
N VAL A 77 15.55 5.81 -6.56
CA VAL A 77 14.25 5.49 -5.96
C VAL A 77 13.26 6.48 -6.55
N LEU A 78 12.36 5.99 -7.40
CA LEU A 78 11.33 6.77 -8.06
C LEU A 78 10.00 6.49 -7.38
N MET A 79 9.30 7.55 -6.98
CA MET A 79 7.98 7.46 -6.35
C MET A 79 6.96 8.02 -7.33
N PHE A 80 6.00 7.19 -7.71
CA PHE A 80 4.85 7.55 -8.51
C PHE A 80 3.59 7.49 -7.64
N ASP A 81 2.47 7.97 -8.16
CA ASP A 81 1.19 7.94 -7.43
C ASP A 81 0.69 6.53 -7.14
N ASP A 82 1.08 5.56 -7.98
CA ASP A 82 0.60 4.17 -7.98
C ASP A 82 1.70 3.13 -7.67
N ARG A 83 2.97 3.52 -7.63
CA ARG A 83 4.08 2.58 -7.43
C ARG A 83 5.37 3.26 -6.95
N LEU A 84 6.20 2.47 -6.30
CA LEU A 84 7.59 2.79 -5.99
C LEU A 84 8.50 1.92 -6.85
N GLU A 85 9.45 2.54 -7.54
CA GLU A 85 10.44 1.83 -8.35
C GLU A 85 11.86 2.07 -7.81
N ILE A 86 12.66 1.01 -7.71
CA ILE A 86 14.07 1.06 -7.32
C ILE A 86 14.91 0.55 -8.49
N HIS A 87 15.67 1.45 -9.10
CA HIS A 87 16.52 1.16 -10.25
C HIS A 87 17.96 1.01 -9.76
N SER A 88 18.59 -0.14 -10.04
CA SER A 88 20.01 -0.39 -9.76
C SER A 88 20.80 -0.56 -11.07
N PRO A 89 21.91 0.16 -11.25
CA PRO A 89 22.78 -0.01 -12.41
C PRO A 89 23.36 -1.42 -12.55
N GLY A 90 23.39 -1.91 -13.80
CA GLY A 90 23.88 -3.24 -14.16
C GLY A 90 22.76 -4.28 -14.28
N LYS A 91 23.12 -5.47 -14.77
CA LYS A 91 22.21 -6.62 -14.92
C LYS A 91 22.10 -7.45 -13.65
N LEU A 92 21.14 -8.38 -13.60
CA LEU A 92 21.10 -9.43 -12.60
C LEU A 92 22.41 -10.23 -12.63
N PRO A 93 22.91 -10.66 -11.46
CA PRO A 93 24.24 -11.22 -11.39
C PRO A 93 24.26 -12.73 -11.67
N ASN A 94 25.15 -13.17 -12.56
CA ASN A 94 25.49 -14.57 -12.80
C ASN A 94 24.27 -15.46 -13.12
N ILE A 95 23.95 -16.42 -12.24
CA ILE A 95 22.87 -17.40 -12.43
C ILE A 95 21.48 -16.87 -12.08
N VAL A 96 21.39 -15.64 -11.55
CA VAL A 96 20.12 -15.03 -11.15
C VAL A 96 19.40 -14.47 -12.38
N THR A 97 18.14 -14.84 -12.53
CA THR A 97 17.19 -14.37 -13.55
C THR A 97 15.95 -13.82 -12.86
N VAL A 98 15.11 -13.10 -13.61
CA VAL A 98 13.83 -12.58 -13.08
C VAL A 98 12.95 -13.72 -12.56
N ASP A 99 12.96 -14.87 -13.23
CA ASP A 99 12.11 -16.02 -12.88
C ASP A 99 12.60 -16.73 -11.60
N ASN A 100 13.90 -16.71 -11.33
CA ASN A 100 14.49 -17.45 -10.21
C ASN A 100 14.91 -16.58 -9.03
N ILE A 101 14.85 -15.24 -9.13
CA ILE A 101 15.33 -14.30 -8.09
C ILE A 101 14.72 -14.53 -6.70
N LYS A 102 13.50 -15.10 -6.67
CA LYS A 102 12.80 -15.46 -5.42
C LYS A 102 13.50 -16.61 -4.66
N HIS A 103 14.27 -17.44 -5.34
CA HIS A 103 14.84 -18.68 -4.82
C HIS A 103 16.36 -18.77 -4.96
N GLU A 104 16.91 -18.14 -6.00
CA GLU A 104 18.33 -18.17 -6.34
C GLU A 104 19.14 -17.16 -5.53
N ARG A 105 20.40 -17.49 -5.25
CA ARG A 105 21.22 -16.73 -4.32
C ARG A 105 22.56 -16.38 -4.95
N PHE A 106 22.81 -15.08 -5.14
CA PHE A 106 24.11 -14.61 -5.57
C PHE A 106 24.36 -13.16 -5.17
N SER A 107 25.48 -12.89 -4.49
CA SER A 107 25.94 -11.53 -4.20
C SER A 107 27.07 -11.11 -5.14
N ARG A 108 26.85 -10.05 -5.93
CA ARG A 108 27.88 -9.43 -6.77
C ARG A 108 28.99 -8.82 -5.92
N ASN A 109 28.63 -8.20 -4.80
CA ASN A 109 29.57 -7.50 -3.92
C ASN A 109 29.56 -8.13 -2.51
N PRO A 110 30.17 -9.32 -2.32
CA PRO A 110 30.08 -10.06 -1.05
C PRO A 110 30.67 -9.31 0.16
N ARG A 111 31.66 -8.44 -0.07
CA ARG A 111 32.20 -7.57 1.00
C ARG A 111 31.21 -6.51 1.46
N ILE A 112 30.48 -5.91 0.52
CA ILE A 112 29.42 -4.94 0.84
C ILE A 112 28.30 -5.67 1.60
N ALA A 113 27.86 -6.82 1.09
CA ALA A 113 26.83 -7.61 1.73
C ALA A 113 27.18 -7.96 3.19
N ARG A 114 28.40 -8.44 3.43
CA ARG A 114 28.90 -8.76 4.78
C ARG A 114 28.83 -7.56 5.72
N ILE A 115 29.28 -6.39 5.27
CA ILE A 115 29.24 -5.17 6.09
C ILE A 115 27.80 -4.80 6.44
N LEU A 116 26.87 -4.90 5.50
CA LEU A 116 25.45 -4.58 5.72
C LEU A 116 24.77 -5.59 6.67
N THR A 117 25.20 -6.85 6.65
CA THR A 117 24.81 -7.85 7.64
C THR A 117 25.36 -7.52 9.04
N GLU A 118 26.63 -7.13 9.14
CA GLU A 118 27.26 -6.75 10.42
C GLU A 118 26.58 -5.51 11.06
N PHE A 119 26.06 -4.58 10.24
CA PHE A 119 25.24 -3.45 10.72
C PHE A 119 23.80 -3.81 11.09
N GLY A 120 23.35 -5.04 10.84
CA GLY A 120 22.00 -5.52 11.14
C GLY A 120 20.91 -5.01 10.21
N TRP A 121 21.26 -4.37 9.07
CA TRP A 121 20.29 -3.95 8.05
C TRP A 121 19.88 -5.10 7.13
N VAL A 122 20.73 -6.12 7.03
CA VAL A 122 20.42 -7.42 6.43
C VAL A 122 20.49 -8.45 7.55
N ARG A 123 19.36 -9.05 7.94
CA ARG A 123 19.38 -10.11 8.97
C ARG A 123 19.91 -11.42 8.42
N ASP A 124 19.39 -11.83 7.27
CA ASP A 124 19.80 -13.04 6.57
C ASP A 124 19.88 -12.75 5.07
N MET A 125 21.07 -12.92 4.48
CA MET A 125 21.27 -12.82 3.03
C MET A 125 20.41 -13.80 2.23
N ASN A 126 19.75 -14.75 2.91
CA ASN A 126 19.03 -15.88 2.33
C ASN A 126 17.51 -15.67 2.21
N GLU A 127 16.96 -14.60 2.78
CA GLU A 127 15.49 -14.44 2.88
C GLU A 127 14.97 -13.06 2.45
N GLY A 128 15.85 -12.09 2.18
CA GLY A 128 15.47 -10.71 1.86
C GLY A 128 14.40 -10.61 0.76
N VAL A 129 14.66 -11.18 -0.41
CA VAL A 129 13.71 -11.18 -1.53
C VAL A 129 12.40 -11.89 -1.16
N LYS A 130 12.46 -13.09 -0.58
CA LYS A 130 11.25 -13.83 -0.16
C LYS A 130 10.40 -13.04 0.83
N ARG A 131 11.06 -12.34 1.76
CA ARG A 131 10.38 -11.52 2.75
C ARG A 131 9.76 -10.26 2.14
N ILE A 132 10.35 -9.68 1.08
CA ILE A 132 9.67 -8.63 0.30
C ILE A 132 8.33 -9.17 -0.22
N TYR A 133 8.30 -10.38 -0.82
CA TYR A 133 7.05 -10.99 -1.28
C TYR A 133 6.04 -11.16 -0.13
N SER A 134 6.45 -11.76 0.99
CA SER A 134 5.53 -12.02 2.11
C SER A 134 5.03 -10.75 2.79
N GLU A 135 5.84 -9.70 2.89
CA GLU A 135 5.44 -8.42 3.51
C GLU A 135 4.47 -7.67 2.60
N MET A 136 4.71 -7.68 1.28
CA MET A 136 3.78 -7.11 0.30
C MET A 136 2.44 -7.86 0.32
N GLU A 137 2.48 -9.20 0.33
CA GLU A 137 1.29 -10.07 0.45
C GLU A 137 0.53 -9.82 1.77
N SER A 138 1.23 -9.76 2.91
CA SER A 138 0.63 -9.49 4.22
C SER A 138 0.01 -8.10 4.31
N ALA A 139 0.51 -7.15 3.51
CA ALA A 139 -0.08 -5.82 3.36
C ALA A 139 -1.20 -5.75 2.32
N PHE A 140 -1.54 -6.88 1.69
CA PHE A 140 -2.52 -7.03 0.60
C PHE A 140 -2.16 -6.25 -0.68
N LEU A 141 -0.87 -5.98 -0.87
CA LEU A 141 -0.35 -5.29 -2.05
C LEU A 141 -0.06 -6.29 -3.17
N HIS A 142 0.10 -5.77 -4.39
CA HIS A 142 0.54 -6.59 -5.52
C HIS A 142 1.92 -7.20 -5.25
N GLU A 143 2.17 -8.37 -5.83
CA GLU A 143 3.48 -8.99 -5.74
C GLU A 143 4.57 -8.04 -6.29
N PRO A 144 5.75 -7.99 -5.64
CA PRO A 144 6.88 -7.21 -6.15
C PRO A 144 7.29 -7.73 -7.53
N LYS A 145 7.52 -6.80 -8.47
CA LYS A 145 7.93 -7.13 -9.84
C LYS A 145 9.39 -6.76 -10.06
N PHE A 146 10.21 -7.75 -10.38
CA PHE A 146 11.57 -7.54 -10.84
C PHE A 146 11.63 -7.53 -12.37
N SER A 147 12.42 -6.63 -12.95
CA SER A 147 12.69 -6.60 -14.39
C SER A 147 14.12 -6.15 -14.67
N GLU A 148 14.63 -6.49 -15.85
CA GLU A 148 15.98 -6.09 -16.30
C GLU A 148 15.91 -5.33 -17.64
N PRO A 149 15.33 -4.11 -17.70
CA PRO A 149 15.28 -3.34 -18.92
C PRO A 149 16.64 -2.72 -19.26
N GLY A 150 17.32 -3.26 -20.28
CA GLY A 150 18.61 -2.73 -20.73
C GLY A 150 19.77 -3.14 -19.82
N ASN A 151 20.46 -2.16 -19.22
CA ASN A 151 21.57 -2.40 -18.29
C ASN A 151 21.25 -1.91 -16.86
N LYS A 152 20.06 -2.25 -16.38
CA LYS A 152 19.61 -1.96 -15.01
C LYS A 152 18.66 -3.04 -14.54
N VAL A 153 18.66 -3.28 -13.24
CA VAL A 153 17.63 -4.07 -12.54
C VAL A 153 16.63 -3.09 -11.93
N VAL A 154 15.34 -3.37 -12.09
CA VAL A 154 14.26 -2.57 -11.54
C VAL A 154 13.38 -3.44 -10.65
N LEU A 155 13.25 -3.06 -9.38
CA LEU A 155 12.20 -3.56 -8.48
C LEU A 155 11.04 -2.56 -8.50
N THR A 156 9.84 -3.04 -8.80
CA THR A 156 8.60 -2.28 -8.76
C THR A 156 7.71 -2.80 -7.65
N LEU A 157 7.32 -1.90 -6.74
CA LEU A 157 6.34 -2.13 -5.69
C LEU A 157 5.09 -1.32 -6.06
N GLU A 158 4.09 -1.97 -6.61
CA GLU A 158 2.81 -1.33 -6.93
C GLU A 158 2.02 -1.15 -5.63
N ASN A 159 1.53 0.07 -5.38
CA ASN A 159 0.52 0.22 -4.36
C ASN A 159 -0.80 -0.34 -4.92
N ASN A 160 -1.74 -0.62 -4.02
CA ASN A 160 -3.05 -1.02 -4.43
C ASN A 160 -4.10 -0.15 -3.73
N ILE A 161 -4.79 0.67 -4.53
CA ILE A 161 -5.97 1.42 -4.08
C ILE A 161 -7.04 0.44 -3.54
N VAL A 162 -7.03 -0.82 -4.00
CA VAL A 162 -7.90 -1.90 -3.54
C VAL A 162 -7.45 -2.51 -2.21
N SER A 163 -6.19 -2.44 -1.78
CA SER A 163 -5.82 -2.84 -0.39
C SER A 163 -6.30 -1.85 0.68
N ARG A 164 -6.55 -0.60 0.29
CA ARG A 164 -7.36 0.34 1.11
C ARG A 164 -8.79 -0.18 1.29
N HIS A 165 -9.36 -0.78 0.26
CA HIS A 165 -10.68 -1.44 0.31
C HIS A 165 -10.63 -2.79 1.04
N LEU A 166 -9.62 -3.63 0.85
CA LEU A 166 -9.55 -4.99 1.42
C LEU A 166 -9.39 -5.00 2.93
N ARG A 167 -8.74 -4.02 3.55
CA ARG A 167 -8.70 -3.90 5.02
C ARG A 167 -10.04 -3.49 5.61
N THR A 168 -10.72 -2.57 4.93
CA THR A 168 -12.10 -2.24 5.27
C THR A 168 -13.00 -3.44 5.07
N ILE A 169 -12.85 -4.20 3.98
CA ILE A 169 -13.65 -5.38 3.68
C ILE A 169 -13.36 -6.52 4.65
N ASP A 170 -12.11 -6.83 5.01
CA ASP A 170 -11.76 -7.87 5.98
C ASP A 170 -12.27 -7.52 7.39
N SER A 171 -12.17 -6.25 7.82
CA SER A 171 -12.80 -5.78 9.06
C SER A 171 -14.33 -5.82 8.98
N LEU A 172 -14.91 -5.50 7.81
CA LEU A 172 -16.36 -5.57 7.59
C LEU A 172 -16.87 -7.01 7.51
N GLU A 173 -16.12 -7.96 6.94
CA GLU A 173 -16.48 -9.38 6.88
C GLU A 173 -16.40 -10.03 8.27
N LYS A 174 -15.45 -9.58 9.11
CA LYS A 174 -15.37 -9.97 10.53
C LYS A 174 -16.54 -9.42 11.36
N GLN A 175 -16.99 -8.19 11.08
CA GLN A 175 -18.07 -7.53 11.83
C GLN A 175 -19.47 -7.86 11.28
N PHE A 176 -19.56 -8.12 9.97
CA PHE A 176 -20.76 -8.37 9.20
C PHE A 176 -20.55 -9.60 8.32
N SER A 177 -20.91 -10.77 8.85
CA SER A 177 -20.73 -12.10 8.25
C SER A 177 -21.21 -12.20 6.79
N ASP A 178 -22.17 -11.37 6.40
CA ASP A 178 -22.86 -11.42 5.11
C ASP A 178 -22.40 -10.31 4.14
N PHE A 179 -21.31 -9.58 4.45
CA PHE A 179 -20.83 -8.45 3.64
C PHE A 179 -20.50 -8.86 2.19
N GLY A 180 -19.96 -10.06 1.99
CA GLY A 180 -19.66 -10.61 0.66
C GLY A 180 -20.90 -10.91 -0.20
N GLU A 181 -22.08 -11.04 0.40
CA GLU A 181 -23.35 -11.30 -0.29
C GLU A 181 -24.11 -10.01 -0.67
N LEU A 182 -23.58 -8.85 -0.26
CA LEU A 182 -24.16 -7.55 -0.55
C LEU A 182 -23.92 -7.14 -2.01
N THR A 183 -24.84 -6.35 -2.54
CA THR A 183 -24.69 -5.73 -3.86
C THR A 183 -23.65 -4.62 -3.85
N ALA A 184 -23.12 -4.23 -5.02
CA ALA A 184 -22.10 -3.19 -5.12
C ALA A 184 -22.51 -1.86 -4.48
N ASP A 185 -23.78 -1.44 -4.61
CA ASP A 185 -24.29 -0.21 -4.00
C ASP A 185 -24.32 -0.32 -2.45
N GLU A 186 -24.67 -1.50 -1.92
CA GLU A 186 -24.72 -1.80 -0.49
C GLU A 186 -23.33 -1.81 0.15
N GLN A 187 -22.39 -2.50 -0.50
CA GLN A 187 -20.98 -2.54 -0.09
C GLN A 187 -20.37 -1.15 -0.08
N LEU A 188 -20.64 -0.32 -1.11
CA LEU A 188 -20.14 1.04 -1.20
C LEU A 188 -20.64 1.92 -0.06
N ILE A 189 -21.92 1.81 0.30
CA ILE A 189 -22.52 2.57 1.41
C ILE A 189 -21.90 2.16 2.74
N ILE A 190 -21.83 0.87 3.04
CA ILE A 190 -21.25 0.37 4.30
C ILE A 190 -19.76 0.71 4.39
N HIS A 191 -19.02 0.51 3.30
CA HIS A 191 -17.60 0.84 3.20
C HIS A 191 -17.34 2.32 3.48
N TYR A 192 -18.15 3.22 2.90
CA TYR A 192 -18.06 4.65 3.18
C TYR A 192 -18.33 4.95 4.67
N MET A 193 -19.41 4.41 5.22
CA MET A 193 -19.80 4.66 6.62
C MET A 193 -18.75 4.16 7.60
N TYR A 194 -18.14 3.01 7.32
CA TYR A 194 -17.12 2.41 8.15
C TYR A 194 -15.83 3.25 8.14
N ASN A 195 -15.39 3.68 6.95
CA ASN A 195 -14.14 4.45 6.82
C ASN A 195 -14.25 5.90 7.26
N SER A 196 -15.40 6.53 7.05
CA SER A 196 -15.60 7.94 7.44
C SER A 196 -16.02 8.08 8.91
N GLY A 197 -16.60 7.04 9.51
CA GLY A 197 -17.28 7.13 10.81
C GLY A 197 -18.52 8.03 10.79
N GLU A 198 -18.94 8.51 9.61
CA GLU A 198 -20.05 9.45 9.47
C GLU A 198 -21.40 8.73 9.43
N ARG A 199 -22.42 9.43 9.95
CA ARG A 199 -23.82 9.03 9.73
C ARG A 199 -24.19 9.21 8.27
N MET A 200 -24.93 8.24 7.72
CA MET A 200 -25.37 8.26 6.33
C MET A 200 -26.74 8.92 6.20
N THR A 201 -26.91 9.75 5.18
CA THR A 201 -28.22 10.29 4.79
C THR A 201 -28.59 9.78 3.41
N THR A 202 -29.88 9.74 3.08
CA THR A 202 -30.34 9.35 1.74
C THR A 202 -29.74 10.24 0.64
N ALA A 203 -29.53 11.54 0.93
CA ALA A 203 -28.92 12.46 -0.02
C ALA A 203 -27.44 12.10 -0.28
N LYS A 204 -26.69 11.79 0.79
CA LYS A 204 -25.28 11.40 0.67
C LYS A 204 -25.11 10.05 -0.04
N ALA A 205 -25.96 9.08 0.25
CA ALA A 205 -25.93 7.78 -0.44
C ALA A 205 -26.29 7.89 -1.94
N VAL A 206 -27.18 8.82 -2.32
CA VAL A 206 -27.46 9.12 -3.74
C VAL A 206 -26.23 9.74 -4.42
N GLU A 207 -25.53 10.66 -3.76
CA GLU A 207 -24.29 11.26 -4.26
C GLU A 207 -23.20 10.20 -4.45
N LEU A 208 -23.03 9.31 -3.48
CA LEU A 208 -22.00 8.26 -3.50
C LEU A 208 -22.22 7.19 -4.57
N THR A 209 -23.47 6.77 -4.78
CA THR A 209 -23.81 5.66 -5.68
C THR A 209 -24.20 6.11 -7.09
N GLY A 210 -24.55 7.39 -7.27
CA GLY A 210 -25.12 7.90 -8.52
C GLY A 210 -26.51 7.34 -8.87
N ARG A 211 -27.20 6.68 -7.92
CA ARG A 211 -28.52 6.04 -8.13
C ARG A 211 -29.67 6.94 -7.70
N SER A 212 -30.88 6.64 -8.20
CA SER A 212 -32.08 7.41 -7.85
C SER A 212 -32.42 7.32 -6.35
N ARG A 213 -33.02 8.39 -5.80
CA ARG A 213 -33.45 8.44 -4.39
C ARG A 213 -34.39 7.30 -4.00
N ARG A 214 -35.25 6.86 -4.93
CA ARG A 214 -36.16 5.72 -4.75
C ARG A 214 -35.42 4.40 -4.60
N HIS A 215 -34.37 4.18 -5.40
CA HIS A 215 -33.50 3.00 -5.30
C HIS A 215 -32.75 3.00 -3.97
N ILE A 216 -32.12 4.12 -3.63
CA ILE A 216 -31.33 4.24 -2.40
C ILE A 216 -32.19 4.13 -1.14
N GLY A 217 -33.42 4.64 -1.16
CA GLY A 217 -34.37 4.40 -0.07
C GLY A 217 -34.63 2.92 0.17
N LYS A 218 -34.73 2.11 -0.90
CA LYS A 218 -34.87 0.64 -0.78
C LYS A 218 -33.60 -0.02 -0.26
N VAL A 219 -32.44 0.41 -0.74
CA VAL A 219 -31.13 -0.12 -0.31
C VAL A 219 -30.91 0.12 1.19
N LEU A 220 -31.09 1.36 1.65
CA LEU A 220 -30.94 1.70 3.07
C LEU A 220 -31.96 0.98 3.96
N GLN A 221 -33.20 0.81 3.47
CA GLN A 221 -34.20 0.01 4.18
C GLN A 221 -33.76 -1.46 4.28
N LYS A 222 -33.32 -2.06 3.17
CA LYS A 222 -32.85 -3.46 3.15
C LYS A 222 -31.67 -3.67 4.10
N LEU A 223 -30.68 -2.77 4.10
CA LEU A 223 -29.55 -2.82 5.03
C LEU A 223 -29.98 -2.65 6.50
N THR A 224 -31.04 -1.89 6.76
CA THR A 224 -31.64 -1.77 8.10
C THR A 224 -32.35 -3.06 8.50
N ASP A 225 -33.11 -3.67 7.57
CA ASP A 225 -33.83 -4.92 7.79
C ASP A 225 -32.86 -6.11 8.03
N GLN A 226 -31.69 -6.09 7.38
CA GLN A 226 -30.59 -7.03 7.62
C GLN A 226 -29.81 -6.77 8.92
N GLY A 227 -30.15 -5.71 9.66
CA GLY A 227 -29.50 -5.35 10.91
C GLY A 227 -28.08 -4.78 10.75
N LEU A 228 -27.69 -4.36 9.54
CA LEU A 228 -26.39 -3.76 9.26
C LEU A 228 -26.38 -2.25 9.55
N LEU A 229 -27.54 -1.60 9.45
CA LEU A 229 -27.74 -0.19 9.77
C LEU A 229 -28.80 0.01 10.86
N LYS A 230 -28.67 1.08 11.65
CA LYS A 230 -29.71 1.60 12.53
C LYS A 230 -30.24 2.91 11.98
N TRP A 231 -31.55 3.01 11.79
CA TRP A 231 -32.23 4.22 11.33
C TRP A 231 -32.62 5.13 12.50
N TYR A 232 -32.47 6.44 12.30
CA TYR A 232 -32.86 7.48 13.24
C TYR A 232 -33.71 8.53 12.52
N GLY A 233 -34.93 8.75 12.99
CA GLY A 233 -35.83 9.79 12.51
C GLY A 233 -37.20 9.73 13.19
N ASN A 234 -37.98 10.80 13.06
CA ASN A 234 -39.34 10.85 13.63
C ASN A 234 -40.42 10.34 12.66
N SER A 235 -40.14 10.32 11.36
CA SER A 235 -41.06 9.79 10.34
C SER A 235 -40.30 9.41 9.06
N LYS A 236 -40.92 8.61 8.18
CA LYS A 236 -40.33 8.22 6.88
C LYS A 236 -39.96 9.42 5.98
N ASN A 237 -40.60 10.56 6.20
CA ASN A 237 -40.37 11.81 5.45
C ASN A 237 -39.60 12.86 6.27
N ASP A 238 -39.01 12.47 7.40
CA ASP A 238 -38.20 13.38 8.20
C ASP A 238 -36.99 13.86 7.38
N LYS A 239 -36.84 15.19 7.30
CA LYS A 239 -35.72 15.82 6.58
C LYS A 239 -34.38 15.58 7.27
N ASN A 240 -34.42 15.29 8.57
CA ASN A 240 -33.24 15.07 9.41
C ASN A 240 -32.96 13.58 9.65
N GLN A 241 -33.59 12.67 8.90
CA GLN A 241 -33.33 11.25 9.05
C GLN A 241 -31.90 10.87 8.66
N TYR A 242 -31.31 9.95 9.41
CA TYR A 242 -29.99 9.41 9.12
C TYR A 242 -29.87 7.96 9.57
N TYR A 243 -28.81 7.30 9.12
CA TYR A 243 -28.48 5.92 9.41
C TYR A 243 -27.08 5.86 10.02
N THR A 244 -26.87 4.95 10.98
CA THR A 244 -25.54 4.63 11.50
C THR A 244 -25.26 3.15 11.30
N LEU A 245 -24.00 2.74 11.32
CA LEU A 245 -23.65 1.31 11.35
C LEU A 245 -24.19 0.68 12.65
N ALA A 246 -24.73 -0.52 12.54
CA ALA A 246 -25.12 -1.29 13.70
C ALA A 246 -23.86 -1.87 14.36
N SER A 247 -23.54 -1.43 15.58
CA SER A 247 -22.52 -2.08 16.40
C SER A 247 -23.04 -3.45 16.87
N LYS A 248 -22.33 -4.53 16.56
CA LYS A 248 -22.43 -5.78 17.33
C LYS A 248 -21.45 -5.72 18.49
#